data_AF-A0A7C5FKP2-F1
#
_entry.id   AF-A0A7C5FKP2-F1
#
_cell.length_a   1.000
_cell.length_b   1.000
_cell.length_c   1.000
_cell.angle_alpha   90.00
_cell.angle_beta   90.00
_cell.angle_gamma   90.00
#
_symmetry.space_group_name_H-M   'P 1'
#
loop_
_entity.id
_entity.type
_entity.pdbx_description
1 polymer ?
#
loop_
_entity_poly.entity_id
_entity_poly.type
_entity_poly.pdbx_seq_one_letter_code
_entity_poly.pdbx_strand_id
1 'polypeptide(L)' 'MTESSLITASLKIEIANGKASDFIKSLEPDNHERIDTAVTQEGAEIVITDRKISTIVNVIDDLLRCFEVFEKIEVR' A
#
# COMPACT_ATOMS: atom_id res chain seq x y z
N MET A 1 -24.58 -20.42 -5.15
CA MET A 1 -23.32 -19.86 -5.65
C MET A 1 -23.24 -18.46 -5.10
N THR A 2 -22.49 -18.26 -4.01
CA THR A 2 -22.34 -16.92 -3.42
C THR A 2 -21.41 -16.14 -4.34
N GLU A 3 -21.94 -15.10 -4.99
CA GLU A 3 -21.12 -14.08 -5.62
C GLU A 3 -20.13 -13.59 -4.56
N SER A 4 -18.87 -13.97 -4.73
CA SER A 4 -17.82 -13.48 -3.85
C SER A 4 -17.56 -12.04 -4.24
N SER A 5 -18.32 -11.12 -3.65
CA SER A 5 -18.12 -9.69 -3.85
C SER A 5 -16.67 -9.37 -3.51
N LEU A 6 -15.97 -8.76 -4.46
CA LEU A 6 -14.66 -8.21 -4.21
C LEU A 6 -14.81 -7.05 -3.23
N ILE A 7 -13.96 -7.02 -2.22
CA ILE A 7 -13.84 -5.93 -1.26
C ILE A 7 -12.67 -5.10 -1.73
N THR A 8 -12.89 -3.79 -1.85
CA THR A 8 -11.84 -2.83 -2.19
C THR A 8 -11.64 -1.89 -1.01
N ALA A 9 -10.39 -1.69 -0.62
CA ALA A 9 -9.99 -0.69 0.36
C ALA A 9 -8.94 0.24 -0.25
N SER A 10 -9.02 1.51 0.09
CA SER A 10 -8.06 2.53 -0.31
C SER A 10 -7.35 3.06 0.92
N LEU A 11 -6.02 3.12 0.84
CA LEU A 11 -5.13 3.66 1.85
C LEU A 11 -4.36 4.84 1.24
N LYS A 12 -4.46 6.02 1.86
CA LYS A 12 -3.62 7.17 1.53
C LYS A 12 -2.55 7.31 2.60
N ILE A 13 -1.29 7.25 2.19
CA ILE A 13 -0.13 7.49 3.04
C ILE A 13 0.46 8.83 2.63
N GLU A 14 0.44 9.79 3.53
CA GLU A 14 1.06 11.11 3.32
C GLU A 14 2.57 10.98 3.52
N ILE A 15 3.35 11.27 2.47
CA ILE A 15 4.80 11.12 2.49
C ILE A 15 5.43 12.43 2.05
N ALA A 16 6.10 13.11 2.99
CA ALA A 16 6.77 14.37 2.72
C ALA A 16 7.96 14.18 1.76
N ASN A 17 8.33 15.27 1.06
CA ASN A 17 9.57 15.40 0.30
C ASN A 17 9.70 14.50 -0.95
N GLY A 18 8.59 14.09 -1.58
CA GLY A 18 8.63 13.35 -2.85
C GLY A 18 9.15 11.90 -2.73
N LYS A 19 9.37 11.42 -1.49
CA LYS A 19 9.84 10.07 -1.19
C LYS A 19 8.78 8.98 -1.40
N ALA A 20 7.55 9.37 -1.75
CA ALA A 20 6.48 8.44 -2.07
C ALA A 20 6.86 7.46 -3.18
N SER A 21 7.60 7.93 -4.19
CA SER A 21 8.07 7.06 -5.27
C SER A 21 9.09 6.01 -4.79
N ASP A 22 9.96 6.37 -3.85
CA ASP A 22 10.95 5.45 -3.28
C ASP A 22 10.29 4.44 -2.34
N PHE A 23 9.29 4.87 -1.58
CA PHE A 23 8.49 3.98 -0.75
C PHE A 23 7.73 2.96 -1.61
N ILE A 24 7.00 3.40 -2.64
CA ILE A 24 6.28 2.48 -3.54
C ILE A 24 7.25 1.52 -4.25
N LYS A 25 8.44 1.99 -4.66
CA LYS A 25 9.48 1.12 -5.21
C LYS A 25 9.97 0.10 -4.18
N SER A 26 10.18 0.50 -2.91
CA SER A 26 10.61 -0.41 -1.86
C SER A 26 9.57 -1.49 -1.52
N LEU A 27 8.30 -1.22 -1.83
CA LEU A 27 7.22 -2.17 -1.66
C LEU A 27 7.17 -3.23 -2.75
N GLU A 28 7.99 -3.11 -3.82
CA GLU A 28 8.13 -4.01 -4.99
C GLU A 28 7.11 -5.15 -4.94
N PRO A 29 5.85 -4.89 -5.33
CA PRO A 29 4.75 -5.70 -4.86
C PRO A 29 4.84 -7.08 -5.52
N ASP A 30 5.19 -8.08 -4.71
CA ASP A 30 5.10 -9.51 -5.06
C ASP A 30 3.69 -9.89 -5.60
N ASN A 31 2.67 -9.04 -5.39
CA ASN A 31 1.26 -9.26 -5.75
C ASN A 31 0.65 -8.12 -6.61
N HIS A 32 1.24 -7.84 -7.77
CA HIS A 32 0.74 -6.86 -8.75
C HIS A 32 -0.75 -7.04 -9.16
N GLU A 33 -1.34 -8.22 -9.03
CA GLU A 33 -2.74 -8.46 -9.43
C GLU A 33 -3.79 -7.96 -8.42
N ARG A 34 -3.39 -7.61 -7.18
CA ARG A 34 -4.33 -7.27 -6.09
C ARG A 34 -4.12 -5.89 -5.48
N ILE A 35 -2.99 -5.26 -5.78
CA ILE A 35 -2.56 -3.99 -5.17
C ILE A 35 -2.24 -3.03 -6.31
N ASP A 36 -3.07 -2.00 -6.44
CA ASP A 36 -2.80 -0.86 -7.31
C ASP A 36 -2.17 0.26 -6.47
N THR A 37 -1.06 0.80 -6.95
CA THR A 37 -0.34 1.89 -6.27
C THR A 37 -0.21 3.10 -7.18
N ALA A 38 -0.51 4.29 -6.67
CA ALA A 38 -0.33 5.55 -7.34
C ALA A 38 0.49 6.51 -6.48
N VAL A 39 1.48 7.17 -7.09
CA VAL A 39 2.24 8.23 -6.43
C VAL A 39 1.59 9.56 -6.76
N THR A 40 1.27 10.35 -5.73
CA THR A 40 0.69 11.69 -5.84
C THR A 40 1.68 12.72 -5.31
N GLN A 41 1.38 14.01 -5.50
CA GLN A 41 2.21 15.08 -4.93
C GLN A 41 2.17 15.11 -3.39
N GLU A 42 1.10 14.57 -2.79
CA GLU A 42 0.90 14.57 -1.33
C GLU A 42 1.41 13.28 -0.66
N GLY A 43 1.76 12.24 -1.44
CA GLY A 43 2.18 10.96 -0.90
C GLY A 43 1.91 9.78 -1.84
N ALA A 44 1.50 8.65 -1.28
CA ALA A 44 1.14 7.44 -2.01
C ALA A 44 -0.32 7.04 -1.74
N GLU A 45 -1.01 6.61 -2.79
CA GLU A 45 -2.32 5.99 -2.72
C GLU A 45 -2.18 4.51 -3.08
N ILE A 46 -2.76 3.65 -2.24
CA ILE A 46 -2.68 2.21 -2.38
C ILE A 46 -4.10 1.67 -2.32
N VAL A 47 -4.51 0.98 -3.38
CA VAL A 47 -5.83 0.34 -3.49
C VAL A 47 -5.62 -1.17 -3.47
N ILE A 48 -6.32 -1.85 -2.56
CA ILE A 48 -6.21 -3.29 -2.36
C ILE A 48 -7.58 -3.90 -2.63
N THR A 49 -7.61 -4.87 -3.53
CA THR A 49 -8.83 -5.62 -3.87
C THR A 49 -8.64 -7.10 -3.57
N ASP A 50 -9.46 -7.64 -2.66
CA ASP A 50 -9.45 -9.07 -2.32
C ASP A 50 -10.87 -9.56 -1.97
N ARG A 51 -11.05 -10.87 -1.86
CA ARG A 51 -12.32 -11.50 -1.45
C ARG A 51 -12.48 -11.54 0.06
N LYS A 52 -11.38 -11.40 0.83
CA LYS A 52 -11.37 -11.50 2.28
C LYS A 52 -10.86 -10.22 2.92
N ILE A 53 -11.69 -9.63 3.79
CA ILE A 53 -11.32 -8.45 4.58
C ILE A 53 -10.06 -8.69 5.44
N SER A 54 -9.89 -9.91 5.96
CA SER A 54 -8.70 -10.27 6.74
C SER A 54 -7.41 -10.14 5.93
N THR A 55 -7.44 -10.49 4.65
CA THR A 55 -6.29 -10.34 3.75
C THR A 55 -5.98 -8.86 3.55
N ILE A 56 -7.01 -8.04 3.29
CA ILE A 56 -6.86 -6.60 3.12
C ILE A 56 -6.23 -5.97 4.37
N VAL A 57 -6.76 -6.30 5.55
CA VAL A 57 -6.25 -5.77 6.82
C VAL A 57 -4.80 -6.18 7.06
N ASN A 58 -4.43 -7.43 6.77
CA ASN A 58 -3.04 -7.89 6.91
C ASN A 58 -2.10 -7.14 5.96
N VAL A 59 -2.50 -6.94 4.70
CA VAL A 59 -1.71 -6.17 3.74
C VAL A 59 -1.55 -4.72 4.20
N ILE A 60 -2.61 -4.09 4.72
CA ILE A 60 -2.54 -2.72 5.26
C ILE A 60 -1.60 -2.66 6.47
N ASP A 61 -1.71 -3.61 7.41
CA ASP A 61 -0.84 -3.67 8.60
C ASP A 61 0.64 -3.82 8.21
N ASP A 62 0.94 -4.68 7.24
CA ASP A 62 2.30 -4.84 6.71
C ASP A 62 2.79 -3.56 6.01
N LEU A 63 1.95 -2.91 5.19
CA LEU A 63 2.27 -1.64 4.53
C LEU A 63 2.57 -0.51 5.52
N LEU A 64 1.77 -0.40 6.58
CA LEU A 64 1.98 0.61 7.62
C LEU A 64 3.29 0.36 8.37
N ARG A 65 3.61 -0.89 8.71
CA ARG A 65 4.91 -1.24 9.33
C ARG A 65 6.09 -0.94 8.42
N CYS A 66 5.97 -1.27 7.13
CA CYS A 66 6.99 -0.92 6.14
C CYS A 66 7.18 0.59 6.06
N PHE A 67 6.09 1.36 6.10
CA PHE A 67 6.15 2.82 6.10
C PHE A 67 6.85 3.36 7.35
N GLU A 68 6.49 2.88 8.55
CA GLU A 68 7.17 3.29 9.79
C GLU A 68 8.67 2.98 9.78
N VAL A 69 9.07 1.87 9.16
CA VAL A 69 10.48 1.52 8.98
C VAL A 69 11.12 2.46 7.96
N PHE A 70 10.47 2.70 6.82
CA PHE A 70 10.94 3.60 5.77
C PHE A 70 11.19 5.01 6.29
N GLU A 71 10.28 5.57 7.11
CA GLU A 71 10.45 6.90 7.71
C GLU A 71 11.67 6.99 8.64
N LYS A 72 12.08 5.86 9.24
CA LYS A 72 13.26 5.79 10.11
C LYS A 72 14.57 5.58 9.35
N ILE A 73 14.51 5.19 8.08
CA ILE A 73 15.69 4.96 7.25
C ILE A 73 16.08 6.29 6.58
N GLU A 74 17.18 6.90 7.05
CA GLU A 74 17.91 7.91 6.26
C GLU A 74 18.81 7.20 5.25
N VAL A 75 18.32 7.03 4.02
CA VAL A 75 19.20 6.68 2.90
C VAL A 75 20.05 7.92 2.57
N ARG A 76 21.36 7.84 2.80
CA ARG A 76 22.35 8.88 2.47
C ARG A 76 23.20 8.48 1.29
#